data_AF-A0A2V7J5N6-F1
#
_entry.id   AF-A0A2V7J5N6-F1
#
_cell.length_a   1.000
_cell.length_b   1.000
_cell.length_c   1.000
_cell.angle_alpha   90.00
_cell.angle_beta   90.00
_cell.angle_gamma   90.00
#
_symmetry.space_group_name_H-M   'P 1'
#
loop_
_entity.id
_entity.type
_entity.pdbx_description
1 polymer ?
#
loop_
_entity_poly.entity_id
_entity_poly.type
_entity_poly.pdbx_seq_one_letter_code
_entity_poly.pdbx_strand_id
1 'polypeptide(L)' 'MGSVRTPELASMAAALGDRYIIERELGRGGMATVYLAEERKHGRKVAIKVLRPEITAAL' A
#
# COMPACT_ATOMS: atom_id res chain seq x y z
N MET A 1 -22.44 -0.74 -7.24
CA MET A 1 -21.22 -1.54 -7.07
C MET A 1 -20.05 -0.62 -7.37
N GLY A 2 -19.59 0.11 -6.34
CA GLY A 2 -18.73 1.29 -6.51
C GLY A 2 -17.30 0.92 -6.87
N SER A 3 -16.80 1.48 -7.98
CA SER A 3 -15.40 1.44 -8.38
C SER A 3 -14.50 1.90 -7.23
N VAL A 4 -13.75 0.97 -6.64
CA VAL A 4 -12.71 1.31 -5.67
C VAL A 4 -11.56 2.01 -6.41
N ARG A 5 -11.68 3.33 -6.45
CA ARG A 5 -10.64 4.36 -6.23
C ARG A 5 -9.20 4.02 -6.65
N THR A 6 -8.90 4.12 -7.93
CA THR A 6 -7.57 4.46 -8.47
C THR A 6 -6.88 5.66 -7.75
N PRO A 7 -7.57 6.71 -7.29
CA PRO A 7 -6.94 7.82 -6.54
C PRO A 7 -6.30 7.45 -5.19
N GLU A 8 -6.73 6.38 -4.52
CA GLU A 8 -6.28 6.06 -3.16
C GLU A 8 -4.89 5.40 -3.18
N LEU A 9 -4.66 4.53 -4.16
CA LEU A 9 -3.32 3.99 -4.46
C LEU A 9 -2.38 5.09 -4.96
N ALA A 10 -2.86 6.05 -5.75
CA ALA A 10 -2.06 7.18 -6.23
C ALA A 10 -1.65 8.12 -5.09
N SER A 11 -2.58 8.44 -4.17
CA SER A 11 -2.28 9.24 -2.98
C SER A 11 -1.31 8.53 -2.03
N MET A 12 -1.45 7.21 -1.89
CA MET A 12 -0.53 6.40 -1.10
C MET A 12 0.85 6.27 -1.77
N ALA A 13 0.91 6.10 -3.09
CA ALA A 13 2.15 6.11 -3.85
C ALA A 13 2.83 7.49 -3.78
N ALA A 14 2.08 8.60 -3.71
CA ALA A 14 2.66 9.92 -3.46
C ALA A 14 3.20 10.05 -2.04
N ALA A 15 2.48 9.54 -1.03
CA ALA A 15 2.93 9.57 0.37
C ALA A 15 4.13 8.63 0.66
N LEU A 16 4.22 7.51 -0.06
CA LEU A 16 5.30 6.53 0.09
C LEU A 16 6.44 6.72 -0.91
N GLY A 17 6.20 7.35 -2.06
CA GLY A 17 7.08 7.33 -3.25
C GLY A 17 8.44 8.01 -3.06
N ASP A 18 8.55 8.93 -2.10
CA ASP A 18 9.85 9.50 -1.71
C ASP A 18 10.73 8.48 -0.97
N ARG A 19 10.14 7.48 -0.30
CA ARG A 19 10.83 6.56 0.61
C ARG A 19 10.81 5.11 0.17
N TYR A 20 9.79 4.69 -0.57
CA TYR A 20 9.54 3.30 -0.93
C TYR A 20 9.19 3.15 -2.41
N ILE A 21 9.81 2.18 -3.06
CA ILE A 21 9.46 1.76 -4.42
C ILE A 21 8.61 0.50 -4.30
N ILE A 22 7.35 0.55 -4.71
CA ILE A 22 6.48 -0.64 -4.74
C ILE A 22 6.89 -1.52 -5.92
N GLU A 23 7.16 -2.81 -5.66
CA GLU A 23 7.55 -3.76 -6.71
C GLU A 23 6.37 -4.58 -7.20
N ARG A 24 5.71 -5.28 -6.27
CA ARG A 24 4.59 -6.18 -6.59
C ARG A 24 3.71 -6.43 -5.38
N GLU A 25 2.48 -6.86 -5.63
CA GLU A 25 1.62 -7.44 -4.59
C GLU A 25 2.21 -8.78 -4.12
N LEU A 26 2.25 -8.98 -2.81
CA LEU A 26 2.61 -10.26 -2.18
C LEU A 26 1.38 -11.07 -1.79
N GLY A 27 0.26 -10.40 -1.50
CA GLY A 27 -1.00 -11.07 -1.26
C GLY A 27 -2.10 -10.11 -0.84
N ARG A 28 -3.34 -10.56 -1.05
CA ARG A 28 -4.56 -9.82 -0.72
C ARG A 28 -5.45 -10.66 0.19
N GLY A 29 -5.78 -10.10 1.35
CA GLY A 29 -6.71 -10.69 2.31
C GLY A 29 -7.96 -9.84 2.49
N GLY A 30 -8.85 -10.28 3.37
CA GLY A 30 -10.08 -9.56 3.70
C GLY A 30 -9.83 -8.16 4.26
N MET A 31 -8.76 -7.98 5.04
CA MET A 31 -8.50 -6.72 5.75
C MET A 31 -7.54 -5.77 5.04
N ALA A 32 -6.67 -6.30 4.19
CA ALA A 32 -5.54 -5.55 3.65
C ALA A 32 -4.99 -6.18 2.36
N THR A 33 -4.27 -5.37 1.60
CA THR A 33 -3.35 -5.83 0.57
C THR A 33 -1.91 -5.63 1.05
N VAL A 34 -1.04 -6.60 0.81
CA VAL A 34 0.38 -6.55 1.17
C VAL A 34 1.22 -6.43 -0.10
N TYR A 35 2.13 -5.47 -0.11
CA TYR A 35 3.06 -5.22 -1.21
C TYR A 35 4.50 -5.45 -0.78
N LEU A 36 5.31 -5.95 -1.70
CA LEU A 36 6.77 -5.88 -1.61
C LEU A 36 7.20 -4.49 -2.06
N ALA A 37 8.07 -3.86 -1.28
CA ALA A 37 8.66 -2.59 -1.62
C ALA A 37 10.15 -2.55 -1.29
N GLU A 38 10.88 -1.65 -1.93
CA GLU A 38 12.26 -1.32 -1.57
C GLU A 38 12.30 0.02 -0.84
N GLU A 39 12.90 0.07 0.35
CA GLU A 39 13.14 1.30 1.08
C GLU A 39 14.39 2.01 0.51
N ARG A 40 14.20 3.13 -0.18
CA ARG A 40 15.27 3.85 -0.91
C ARG A 40 16.42 4.30 0.00
N LYS A 41 16.13 4.62 1.26
CA LYS A 41 17.13 5.11 2.22
C LYS A 41 18.19 4.04 2.57
N HIS A 42 17.77 2.78 2.66
CA HIS A 42 18.62 1.68 3.14
C HIS A 42 18.78 0.54 2.13
N GLY A 43 18.12 0.63 0.96
CA GLY A 43 18.18 -0.38 -0.11
C GLY A 43 17.60 -1.74 0.25
N ARG A 44 16.80 -1.83 1.32
CA ARG A 44 16.26 -3.11 1.82
C ARG A 44 14.84 -3.38 1.31
N LYS A 45 14.53 -4.65 1.11
CA LYS A 45 13.17 -5.11 0.81
C LYS A 45 12.32 -5.10 2.08
N VAL A 46 11.12 -4.54 1.99
CA VAL A 46 10.14 -4.44 3.08
C VAL A 46 8.75 -4.84 2.59
N ALA A 47 7.90 -5.29 3.51
CA ALA A 47 6.50 -5.53 3.24
C ALA A 47 5.64 -4.34 3.71
N ILE A 48 4.77 -3.83 2.85
CA ILE A 48 3.85 -2.73 3.16
C ILE A 48 2.43 -3.29 3.19
N LYS A 49 1.76 -3.23 4.34
CA LYS A 49 0.37 -3.67 4.53
C LYS A 49 -0.56 -2.47 4.45
N VAL A 50 -1.39 -2.44 3.42
CA VAL A 50 -2.34 -1.38 3.13
C VAL A 50 -3.72 -1.85 3.56
N LEU A 51 -4.24 -1.25 4.62
CA LEU A 51 -5.58 -1.56 5.12
C LEU A 51 -6.63 -1.04 4.15
N ARG A 52 -7.74 -1.79 3.99
CA ARG A 52 -8.87 -1.28 3.21
C ARG A 52 -9.60 -0.19 3.99
N PRO A 53 -10.06 0.89 3.33
CA PRO A 53 -10.80 1.97 3.98
C PRO A 53 -12.06 1.49 4.70
N GLU A 54 -12.64 0.37 4.24
CA GLU A 54 -13.78 -0.31 4.87
C GLU A 54 -13.53 -0.76 6.32
N ILE A 55 -12.27 -0.96 6.73
CA ILE A 55 -11.88 -1.43 8.06
C ILE A 55 -11.29 -0.31 8.93
N THR A 56 -10.92 0.83 8.33
CA THR A 56 -10.24 1.93 9.04
C THR A 56 -11.18 2.96 9.66
N ALA A 57 -12.50 2.72 9.65
CA ALA A 57 -13.50 3.61 10.26
C ALA A 57 -13.57 3.56 11.81
N ALA A 58 -12.54 3.07 12.49
CA ALA A 58 -12.51 3.02 13.95
C ALA A 58 -11.09 3.19 14.50
N LEU A 59 -10.52 4.39 14.40
CA LEU A 59 -9.47 4.92 15.29
C LEU A 59 -9.61 6.44 15.40
#